data_AF-A0A7G9GWQ7-F1
#
_entry.id   AF-A0A7G9GWQ7-F1
#
_cell.length_a   1.000
_cell.length_b   1.000
_cell.length_c   1.000
_cell.angle_alpha   90.00
_cell.angle_beta   90.00
_cell.angle_gamma   90.00
#
_symmetry.space_group_name_H-M   'P 1'
#
loop_
_entity.id
_entity.type
_entity.pdbx_description
1 polymer ?
#
loop_
_entity_poly.entity_id
_entity_poly.type
_entity_poly.pdbx_seq_one_letter_code
_entity_poly.pdbx_strand_id
1 'polypeptide(L)'
;MNLEEKVFRALLDFEAQGDIYEEKEKVILGCMANGTEIEKVKKHLTTLELEEILKEHSLDEINSAVQRLTEKDFIKCRKISETTGRYFYELLNSQCDLEEFLEG
;
A
#
# COMPACT_ATOMS: atom_id res chain seq x y z
N MET A 1 -10.69 -12.10 14.22
CA MET A 1 -10.27 -11.11 13.21
C MET A 1 -10.20 -11.80 11.87
N ASN A 2 -11.05 -11.41 10.93
CA ASN A 2 -10.93 -11.88 9.55
C ASN A 2 -9.71 -11.21 8.88
N LEU A 3 -9.28 -11.71 7.72
CA LEU A 3 -8.09 -11.19 7.05
C LEU A 3 -8.29 -9.74 6.54
N GLU A 4 -9.51 -9.38 6.16
CA GLU A 4 -9.86 -8.01 5.74
C GLU A 4 -9.62 -7.00 6.87
N GLU A 5 -10.06 -7.31 8.08
CA GLU A 5 -9.86 -6.49 9.27
C GLU A 5 -8.38 -6.34 9.62
N LYS A 6 -7.61 -7.43 9.46
CA LYS A 6 -6.14 -7.39 9.65
C LYS A 6 -5.46 -6.45 8.65
N VAL A 7 -5.82 -6.55 7.38
CA VAL A 7 -5.28 -5.68 6.31
C VAL A 7 -5.68 -4.23 6.56
N PHE A 8 -6.94 -3.98 6.92
CA PHE A 8 -7.46 -2.65 7.16
C PHE A 8 -6.81 -1.98 8.38
N ARG A 9 -6.64 -2.73 9.49
CA ARG A 9 -5.91 -2.26 10.67
C ARG A 9 -4.44 -1.96 10.35
N ALA A 10 -3.76 -2.79 9.57
CA ALA A 10 -2.38 -2.53 9.16
C ALA A 10 -2.26 -1.21 8.35
N LEU A 11 -3.27 -0.88 7.54
CA LEU A 11 -3.33 0.39 6.81
C LEU A 11 -3.60 1.57 7.75
N LEU A 12 -4.52 1.43 8.71
CA LEU A 12 -4.76 2.45 9.73
C LEU A 12 -3.51 2.72 10.56
N ASP A 13 -2.83 1.67 11.02
CA ASP A 13 -1.60 1.76 11.79
C ASP A 13 -0.46 2.41 10.98
N PHE A 14 -0.44 2.21 9.66
CA PHE A 14 0.50 2.89 8.77
C PHE A 14 0.17 4.38 8.60
N GLU A 15 -1.09 4.73 8.33
CA GLU A 15 -1.49 6.14 8.17
C GLU A 15 -1.37 6.93 9.48
N ALA A 16 -1.60 6.29 10.63
CA ALA A 16 -1.44 6.90 11.95
C ALA A 16 0.01 7.34 12.27
N GLN A 17 1.01 6.78 11.58
CA GLN A 17 2.41 7.22 11.70
C GLN A 17 2.67 8.58 11.03
N GLY A 18 1.70 9.09 10.26
CA GLY A 18 1.83 10.30 9.47
C GLY A 18 2.58 10.07 8.16
N ASP A 19 2.84 11.17 7.44
CA ASP A 19 3.49 11.11 6.14
C ASP A 19 4.98 10.74 6.28
N ILE A 20 5.31 9.50 5.90
CA ILE A 20 6.69 8.99 5.81
C ILE A 20 7.22 9.24 4.40
N TYR A 21 8.47 9.68 4.28
CA TYR A 21 9.15 9.90 2.99
C TYR A 21 10.42 9.07 2.90
N GLU A 22 10.69 8.51 1.72
CA GLU A 22 11.93 7.79 1.41
C GLU A 22 12.69 8.50 0.28
N GLU A 23 14.02 8.44 0.35
CA GLU A 23 14.90 8.94 -0.70
C GLU A 23 15.10 7.84 -1.74
N LYS A 24 14.78 8.15 -3.00
CA LYS A 24 14.99 7.27 -4.14
C LYS A 24 15.97 7.90 -5.11
N GLU A 25 16.93 7.09 -5.57
CA GLU A 25 17.81 7.48 -6.67
C GLU A 25 17.06 7.35 -7.99
N LYS A 26 16.85 8.48 -8.65
CA LYS A 26 16.29 8.57 -9.98
C LYS A 26 17.41 8.62 -10.99
N VAL A 27 17.52 7.57 -11.81
CA VAL A 27 18.46 7.54 -12.93
C VAL A 27 17.86 8.30 -14.11
N ILE A 28 18.54 9.36 -14.55
CA ILE A 28 18.16 10.16 -15.71
C ILE A 28 19.06 9.77 -16.87
N LEU A 29 18.48 9.09 -17.86
CA LEU A 29 19.16 8.73 -19.10
C LEU A 29 18.94 9.83 -20.14
N GLY A 30 19.98 10.63 -20.40
CA GLY A 30 19.97 11.68 -21.41
C GLY A 30 20.75 11.26 -22.66
N CYS A 31 20.38 11.81 -23.82
CA CYS A 31 21.07 11.51 -25.08
C CYS A 31 22.54 11.99 -25.12
N MET A 32 22.93 12.92 -24.25
CA MET A 32 24.30 13.48 -24.20
C MET A 32 25.02 13.25 -22.86
N ALA A 33 24.29 13.05 -21.76
CA ALA A 33 24.86 12.71 -20.46
C ALA A 33 23.82 11.98 -19.60
N ASN A 34 24.28 11.01 -18.82
CA ASN A 34 23.50 10.38 -17.77
C ASN A 34 23.74 11.11 -16.45
N GLY A 35 22.72 11.19 -15.60
CA GLY A 35 22.82 11.76 -14.27
C GLY A 35 21.99 10.97 -13.27
N THR A 36 22.22 11.22 -11.99
CA THR A 36 21.40 10.70 -10.91
C THR A 36 20.93 11.84 -10.02
N GLU A 37 19.65 11.79 -9.64
CA GLU A 37 19.02 12.76 -8.73
C GLU A 37 18.42 11.99 -7.55
N ILE A 38 18.53 12.55 -6.34
CA ILE A 38 17.83 12.00 -5.18
C ILE A 38 16.47 12.68 -5.09
N GLU A 39 15.40 11.92 -5.30
CA GLU A 39 14.02 12.40 -5.11
C GLU A 39 13.47 11.89 -3.77
N LYS A 40 12.72 12.74 -3.07
CA LYS A 40 11.93 12.35 -1.89
C LYS A 40 10.56 11.92 -2.35
N VAL A 41 10.22 10.66 -2.09
CA VAL A 41 8.93 10.07 -2.49
C VAL A 41 8.17 9.71 -1.22
N LYS A 42 6.87 9.99 -1.20
CA LYS A 42 6.00 9.54 -0.09
C LYS A 42 6.01 8.01 -0.05
N LYS A 43 6.23 7.45 1.14
CA LYS A 43 6.16 6.03 1.39
C LYS A 43 4.69 5.63 1.51
N HIS A 44 4.35 4.49 0.93
CA HIS A 44 3.03 3.88 1.04
C HIS A 44 3.18 2.45 1.54
N LEU A 45 2.14 1.92 2.20
CA LEU A 45 2.12 0.51 2.56
C LEU A 45 2.01 -0.34 1.29
N THR A 46 2.94 -1.27 1.12
CA THR A 46 3.04 -2.12 -0.08
C THR A 46 2.62 -3.56 0.19
N THR A 47 2.41 -4.32 -0.89
CA THR A 47 2.14 -5.77 -0.80
C THR A 47 3.21 -6.54 -0.01
N LEU A 48 4.49 -6.16 -0.16
CA LEU A 48 5.60 -6.83 0.56
C LEU A 48 5.53 -6.56 2.06
N GLU A 49 5.24 -5.32 2.45
CA GLU A 49 5.10 -4.97 3.86
C GLU A 49 3.86 -5.64 4.47
N LEU A 50 2.75 -5.75 3.73
CA LEU A 50 1.61 -6.54 4.17
C LEU A 50 1.95 -8.03 4.33
N GLU A 51 2.74 -8.60 3.42
CA GLU A 51 3.19 -10.00 3.52
C GLU A 51 4.09 -10.23 4.74
N GLU A 52 4.95 -9.26 5.09
CA GLU A 52 5.76 -9.31 6.31
C GLU A 52 4.91 -9.19 7.58
N ILE A 53 3.93 -8.28 7.59
CA ILE A 53 3.01 -8.05 8.72
C ILE A 53 2.08 -9.25 8.93
N LEU A 54 1.59 -9.84 7.83
CA LEU A 54 0.59 -10.92 7.80
C LEU A 54 1.20 -12.24 7.35
N LYS A 55 2.44 -12.52 7.78
CA LYS A 55 3.25 -13.69 7.36
C LYS A 55 2.60 -15.05 7.59
N GLU A 56 1.55 -15.12 8.41
CA GLU A 56 0.73 -16.31 8.61
C GLU A 56 -0.28 -16.58 7.50
N HIS A 57 -0.43 -15.65 6.55
CA HIS A 57 -1.32 -15.74 5.40
C HIS A 57 -0.50 -15.81 4.10
N SER A 58 -1.02 -16.55 3.13
CA SER A 58 -0.43 -16.59 1.79
C SER A 58 -0.66 -15.28 1.06
N LEU A 59 0.25 -14.96 0.11
CA LEU A 59 0.12 -13.80 -0.75
C LEU A 59 -1.24 -13.77 -1.49
N ASP A 60 -1.75 -14.93 -1.92
CA ASP A 60 -3.04 -15.05 -2.59
C ASP A 60 -4.22 -14.69 -1.67
N GLU A 61 -4.16 -15.10 -0.40
CA GLU A 61 -5.18 -14.73 0.61
C GLU A 61 -5.15 -13.22 0.88
N ILE A 62 -3.95 -12.64 1.03
CA ILE A 62 -3.76 -11.20 1.24
C ILE A 62 -4.31 -10.41 0.04
N ASN A 63 -3.94 -10.82 -1.18
CA ASN A 63 -4.43 -10.20 -2.41
C ASN A 63 -5.95 -10.28 -2.52
N SER A 64 -6.54 -11.42 -2.16
CA SER A 64 -7.99 -11.59 -2.16
C SER A 64 -8.68 -10.69 -1.14
N ALA A 65 -8.10 -10.50 0.03
CA ALA A 65 -8.63 -9.59 1.06
C ALA A 65 -8.53 -8.12 0.61
N VAL A 66 -7.38 -7.71 0.08
CA VAL A 66 -7.16 -6.39 -0.52
C VAL A 66 -8.17 -6.11 -1.64
N GLN A 67 -8.41 -7.09 -2.51
CA GLN A 67 -9.38 -6.96 -3.60
C GLN A 67 -10.79 -6.70 -3.04
N ARG A 68 -11.25 -7.48 -2.06
CA ARG A 68 -12.57 -7.28 -1.45
C ARG A 68 -12.69 -5.93 -0.75
N LEU A 69 -11.65 -5.48 -0.06
CA LEU A 69 -11.60 -4.14 0.54
C LEU A 69 -11.65 -3.03 -0.52
N THR A 70 -11.03 -3.26 -1.68
CA THR A 70 -11.06 -2.32 -2.82
C THR A 70 -12.45 -2.29 -3.46
N GLU A 71 -13.09 -3.45 -3.65
CA GLU A 71 -14.44 -3.56 -4.22
C GLU A 71 -15.52 -2.94 -3.32
N LYS A 72 -15.29 -2.91 -2.01
CA LYS A 72 -16.15 -2.25 -1.02
C LYS A 72 -15.81 -0.77 -0.80
N ASP A 73 -14.89 -0.20 -1.60
CA ASP A 73 -14.43 1.19 -1.49
C ASP A 73 -13.83 1.57 -0.11
N PHE A 74 -13.31 0.60 0.65
CA PHE A 74 -12.60 0.88 1.92
C PHE A 74 -11.16 1.33 1.69
N ILE A 75 -10.51 0.77 0.66
CA ILE A 75 -9.11 1.04 0.36
C ILE A 75 -8.94 1.30 -1.13
N LYS A 76 -7.94 2.11 -1.45
CA LYS A 76 -7.48 2.32 -2.82
C LYS A 76 -6.23 1.50 -3.06
N CYS A 77 -6.31 0.63 -4.05
CA CYS A 77 -5.17 -0.14 -4.53
C CYS A 77 -4.63 0.50 -5.83
N ARG A 78 -3.34 0.85 -5.85
CA ARG A 78 -2.66 1.39 -7.03
C ARG A 78 -1.41 0.59 -7.36
N LYS A 79 -1.28 0.22 -8.62
CA LYS A 79 -0.12 -0.53 -9.11
C LYS A 79 1.11 0.39 -9.19
N ILE A 80 2.20 0.01 -8.53
CA ILE A 80 3.48 0.74 -8.54
C ILE A 80 4.32 0.36 -9.76
N SER A 81 4.31 -0.92 -10.14
CA SER A 81 5.18 -1.44 -11.19
C SER A 81 4.52 -2.60 -11.93
N GLU A 82 4.50 -2.51 -13.26
CA GLU A 82 4.00 -3.58 -14.12
C GLU A 82 4.88 -4.84 -14.07
N THR A 83 6.19 -4.66 -13.90
CA THR A 83 7.19 -5.73 -13.96
C THR A 83 7.29 -6.55 -12.67
N THR A 84 7.04 -5.93 -11.51
CA THR A 84 7.17 -6.59 -10.20
C THR A 84 5.83 -6.94 -9.55
N GLY A 85 4.71 -6.55 -10.16
CA GLY A 85 3.38 -6.82 -9.61
C GLY A 85 3.11 -6.13 -8.27
N ARG A 86 3.87 -5.10 -7.93
CA ARG A 86 3.78 -4.39 -6.65
C ARG A 86 2.61 -3.41 -6.66
N TYR A 87 1.81 -3.47 -5.61
CA TYR A 87 0.74 -2.51 -5.35
C TYR A 87 1.09 -1.71 -4.09
N PHE A 88 0.65 -0.45 -4.07
CA PHE A 88 0.53 0.33 -2.85
C PHE A 88 -0.93 0.55 -2.51
N TYR A 89 -1.17 0.73 -1.23
CA TYR A 89 -2.49 0.82 -0.66
C TYR A 89 -2.63 2.13 0.12
N GLU A 90 -3.80 2.76 -0.02
CA GLU A 90 -4.17 3.99 0.70
C GLU A 90 -5.60 3.84 1.22
N LEU A 91 -5.90 4.42 2.39
CA LEU A 91 -7.29 4.54 2.83
C LEU A 91 -8.00 5.60 1.98
N LEU A 92 -9.27 5.34 1.66
CA LEU A 92 -10.13 6.35 1.03
C LEU A 92 -10.58 7.35 2.11
N ASN A 93 -9.72 8.35 2.34
CA ASN A 93 -9.89 9.35 3.40
C ASN A 93 -11.13 10.22 3.20
N SER A 94 -12.26 9.77 3.77
CA SER A 94 -13.38 10.56 4.32
C SER A 94 -14.56 9.70 4.82
N GLN A 95 -14.56 8.38 4.60
CA GLN A 95 -15.72 7.50 4.86
C GLN A 95 -15.36 6.08 5.36
N CYS A 96 -14.22 5.90 6.03
CA CYS A 96 -13.80 4.56 6.44
C CYS A 96 -13.40 4.55 7.91
N ASP A 97 -14.40 4.63 8.79
CA ASP A 97 -14.20 4.30 10.20
C ASP A 97 -14.09 2.77 10.36
N LEU A 98 -13.29 2.31 11.32
CA LEU A 98 -13.20 0.89 11.66
C LEU A 98 -14.56 0.37 12.14
N GLU A 99 -15.36 1.24 12.77
CA GLU A 99 -16.74 0.93 13.16
C GLU A 99 -17.64 0.69 11.93
N GLU A 100 -17.56 1.54 10.89
CA GLU A 100 -18.29 1.33 9.63
C GLU A 100 -17.88 0.04 8.92
N PHE A 101 -16.60 -0.35 8.99
CA PHE A 101 -16.12 -1.63 8.45
C PHE A 101 -16.68 -2.84 9.21
N LEU A 102 -16.81 -2.75 10.53
CA LEU A 102 -17.29 -3.87 11.37
C LEU A 102 -18.82 -4.03 11.34
N GLU A 103 -19.56 -3.00 10.96
CA GLU A 103 -21.03 -3.00 10.87
C GLU A 103 -21.58 -3.47 9.50
N GLY A 104 -20.74 -3.57 8.46
CA GLY A 104 -21.10 -3.99 7.09
C GLY A 104 -20.85 -5.46 6.75
#